data_AF-W6UMM4-F1
#
_entry.id   AF-W6UMM4-F1
#
_cell.length_a   1.000
_cell.length_b   1.000
_cell.length_c   1.000
_cell.angle_alpha   90.00
_cell.angle_beta   90.00
_cell.angle_gamma   90.00
#
_symmetry.space_group_name_H-M   'P 1'
#
loop_
_entity.id
_entity.type
_entity.pdbx_description
1 polymer ?
#
loop_
_entity_poly.entity_id
_entity_poly.type
_entity_poly.pdbx_seq_one_letter_code
_entity_poly.pdbx_strand_id
1 'polypeptide(L)'
;MEGRLGSLNFRDIAVTTLYLPFCCMIGCLSYAMFFYFDEVTESKCGVHNFVPSISGAVCMRPLLHLWRFCIVAHAVPRVFVTHLYYRAHMALADKVTLWKSYTSLVSLVYLFDLTDILSLCGLTIWKHLMTATNPADTTKKTFMKNQLLIGTKSAEFGIAFANMGFHGTAAKDFYNLKIVASLT
;
A
#
# COMPACT_ATOMS: atom_id res chain seq x y z
N MET A 1 5.57 18.70 35.42
CA MET A 1 5.23 17.27 35.56
C MET A 1 5.19 16.71 34.15
N GLU A 2 6.18 15.90 33.76
CA GLU A 2 6.19 15.26 32.45
C GLU A 2 5.10 14.18 32.40
N GLY A 3 4.02 14.44 31.65
CA GLY A 3 2.96 13.47 31.42
C GLY A 3 3.35 12.51 30.31
N ARG A 4 3.58 11.23 30.62
CA ARG A 4 3.67 10.17 29.60
C ARG A 4 2.26 9.83 29.11
N LEU A 5 1.96 10.14 27.84
CA LEU A 5 0.66 9.88 27.23
C LEU A 5 0.45 8.40 26.86
N GLY A 6 1.53 7.66 26.63
CA GLY A 6 1.50 6.24 26.30
C GLY A 6 2.81 5.75 25.68
N SER A 7 2.96 4.43 25.60
CA SER A 7 4.09 3.79 24.91
C SER A 7 3.58 2.77 23.91
N LEU A 8 4.00 2.88 22.65
CA LEU A 8 3.67 1.94 21.58
C LEU A 8 4.95 1.22 21.14
N ASN A 9 4.87 -0.08 20.92
CA ASN A 9 6.01 -0.81 20.36
C ASN A 9 6.06 -0.52 18.86
N PHE A 10 7.24 -0.17 18.34
CA PHE A 10 7.44 0.04 16.90
C PHE A 10 7.02 -1.20 16.10
N ARG A 11 7.27 -2.38 16.67
CA ARG A 11 6.86 -3.68 16.12
C ARG A 11 5.38 -3.75 15.83
N ASP A 12 4.51 -3.32 16.76
CA ASP A 12 3.06 -3.47 16.60
C ASP A 12 2.54 -2.58 15.46
N ILE A 13 3.12 -1.39 15.31
CA ILE A 13 2.82 -0.46 14.21
C ILE A 13 3.30 -1.05 12.87
N ALA A 14 4.53 -1.56 12.81
CA ALA A 14 5.10 -2.13 11.59
C ALA A 14 4.46 -3.47 11.19
N VAL A 15 3.98 -4.25 12.16
CA VAL A 15 3.17 -5.46 11.92
C VAL A 15 1.82 -5.06 11.35
N THR A 16 1.18 -4.03 11.89
CA THR A 16 -0.11 -3.53 11.39
C THR A 16 -0.01 -3.05 9.94
N THR A 17 1.08 -2.36 9.56
CA THR A 17 1.30 -1.93 8.17
C THR A 17 1.52 -3.09 7.20
N LEU A 18 1.85 -4.28 7.70
CA LEU A 18 2.07 -5.47 6.89
C LEU A 18 0.78 -6.29 6.74
N TYR A 19 0.12 -6.62 7.86
CA TYR A 19 -1.05 -7.49 7.85
C TYR A 19 -2.30 -6.79 7.31
N LEU A 20 -2.50 -5.50 7.58
CA LEU A 20 -3.72 -4.81 7.16
C LEU A 20 -3.90 -4.77 5.62
N PRO A 21 -2.92 -4.30 4.82
CA PRO A 21 -3.06 -4.32 3.36
C PRO A 21 -3.06 -5.74 2.80
N PHE A 22 -2.33 -6.68 3.41
CA PHE A 22 -2.29 -8.08 2.98
C PHE A 22 -3.66 -8.76 3.15
N CYS A 23 -4.27 -8.64 4.32
CA CYS A 23 -5.62 -9.15 4.59
C CYS A 23 -6.66 -8.49 3.68
N CYS A 24 -6.53 -7.18 3.43
CA CYS A 24 -7.44 -6.47 2.53
C CYS A 24 -7.33 -6.96 1.08
N MET A 25 -6.10 -7.17 0.59
CA MET A 25 -5.85 -7.72 -0.74
C MET A 25 -6.46 -9.12 -0.89
N ILE A 26 -6.18 -10.02 0.06
CA ILE A 26 -6.72 -11.39 0.05
C ILE A 26 -8.24 -11.37 0.14
N GLY A 27 -8.82 -10.57 1.02
CA GLY A 27 -10.26 -10.46 1.20
C GLY A 27 -10.97 -9.91 -0.04
N CYS A 28 -10.39 -8.91 -0.71
CA CYS A 28 -10.93 -8.41 -1.97
C CYS A 28 -10.83 -9.47 -3.08
N LEU A 29 -9.70 -10.18 -3.17
CA LEU A 29 -9.51 -11.20 -4.20
C LEU A 29 -10.44 -12.40 -4.00
N SER A 30 -10.58 -12.89 -2.76
CA SER A 30 -11.46 -14.02 -2.44
C SER A 30 -12.91 -13.67 -2.70
N TYR A 31 -13.37 -12.48 -2.27
CA TYR A 31 -14.74 -12.05 -2.54
C TYR A 31 -15.00 -11.92 -4.06
N ALA A 32 -14.06 -11.34 -4.81
CA ALA A 32 -14.18 -11.26 -6.27
C ALA A 32 -14.30 -12.65 -6.92
N MET A 33 -13.54 -13.64 -6.43
CA MET A 33 -13.60 -15.02 -6.90
C MET A 33 -14.92 -15.72 -6.58
N PHE A 34 -15.54 -15.44 -5.43
CA PHE A 34 -16.81 -16.10 -5.04
C PHE A 34 -18.04 -15.47 -5.70
N PHE A 35 -18.07 -14.14 -5.83
CA PHE A 35 -19.27 -13.41 -6.24
C PHE A 35 -19.22 -12.83 -7.66
N TYR A 36 -18.03 -12.68 -8.23
CA TYR A 36 -17.82 -12.07 -9.55
C TYR A 36 -16.97 -12.95 -10.46
N PHE A 37 -16.97 -14.28 -10.24
CA PHE A 37 -16.08 -15.22 -10.93
C PHE A 37 -16.08 -15.03 -12.44
N ASP A 38 -17.24 -15.04 -13.09
CA ASP A 38 -17.35 -14.91 -14.55
C ASP A 38 -16.82 -13.54 -15.01
N GLU A 39 -17.18 -12.48 -14.31
CA GLU A 39 -16.77 -11.10 -14.64
C GLU A 39 -15.28 -10.81 -14.44
N VAL A 40 -14.59 -11.59 -13.57
CA VAL A 40 -13.17 -11.39 -13.26
C VAL A 40 -12.24 -12.45 -13.89
N THR A 41 -12.79 -13.58 -14.35
CA THR A 41 -12.06 -14.66 -15.03
C THR A 41 -12.28 -14.69 -16.54
N GLU A 42 -13.36 -14.11 -17.05
CA GLU A 42 -13.60 -13.97 -18.49
C GLU A 42 -12.68 -12.88 -19.06
N SER A 43 -11.62 -13.29 -19.77
CA SER A 43 -10.86 -12.35 -20.58
C SER A 43 -11.60 -12.05 -21.88
N LYS A 44 -11.42 -10.84 -22.42
CA LYS A 44 -11.97 -10.46 -23.74
C LYS A 44 -11.62 -11.40 -24.89
N CYS A 45 -10.60 -12.25 -24.72
CA CYS A 45 -10.15 -13.21 -25.71
C CYS A 45 -10.87 -14.58 -25.59
N GLY A 46 -11.81 -14.74 -24.66
CA GLY A 46 -12.44 -16.03 -24.36
C GLY A 46 -11.51 -17.01 -23.63
N VAL A 47 -10.37 -16.53 -23.13
CA VAL A 47 -9.41 -17.34 -22.37
C VAL A 47 -9.70 -17.18 -20.88
N HIS A 48 -9.97 -18.28 -20.20
CA HIS A 48 -10.20 -18.27 -18.75
C HIS A 48 -8.92 -17.91 -18.00
N ASN A 49 -8.96 -16.85 -17.19
CA ASN A 49 -7.86 -16.52 -16.30
C ASN A 49 -8.19 -17.01 -14.89
N PHE A 50 -7.35 -17.89 -14.33
CA PHE A 50 -7.63 -18.49 -13.01
C PHE A 50 -7.56 -17.49 -11.85
N VAL A 51 -6.75 -16.43 -11.99
CA VAL A 51 -6.57 -15.41 -10.94
C VAL A 51 -6.92 -14.02 -11.48
N PRO A 52 -7.83 -13.28 -10.82
CA PRO A 52 -8.17 -11.93 -11.21
C PRO A 52 -7.04 -10.96 -10.83
N SER A 53 -6.89 -9.86 -11.57
CA SER A 53 -5.92 -8.83 -11.19
C SER A 53 -6.39 -8.08 -9.94
N ILE A 54 -5.45 -7.55 -9.14
CA ILE A 54 -5.79 -6.70 -7.98
C ILE A 54 -6.63 -5.53 -8.45
N SER A 55 -6.19 -4.86 -9.51
CA SER A 55 -6.88 -3.73 -10.14
C SER A 55 -8.29 -4.08 -10.61
N GLY A 56 -8.55 -5.30 -11.09
CA GLY A 56 -9.86 -5.78 -11.52
C GLY A 56 -10.79 -6.05 -10.34
N ALA A 57 -10.30 -6.76 -9.31
CA ALA A 57 -11.08 -7.07 -8.12
C ALA A 57 -11.54 -5.81 -7.38
N VAL A 58 -10.67 -4.81 -7.25
CA VAL A 58 -10.98 -3.54 -6.56
C VAL A 58 -11.75 -2.54 -7.43
N CYS A 59 -12.14 -2.90 -8.65
CA CYS A 59 -13.05 -2.11 -9.47
C CYS A 59 -14.53 -2.42 -9.22
N MET A 60 -14.85 -3.57 -8.62
CA MET A 60 -16.23 -3.97 -8.31
C MET A 60 -16.76 -3.25 -7.05
N ARG A 61 -18.04 -2.90 -7.04
CA ARG A 61 -18.73 -2.47 -5.79
C ARG A 61 -19.32 -3.74 -5.15
N PRO A 62 -19.12 -4.02 -3.84
CA PRO A 62 -18.67 -3.11 -2.77
C PRO A 62 -17.14 -3.08 -2.52
N LEU A 63 -16.35 -3.96 -3.13
CA LEU A 63 -14.91 -4.16 -2.89
C LEU A 63 -14.09 -2.88 -2.99
N LEU A 64 -14.46 -2.01 -3.92
CA LEU A 64 -13.88 -0.69 -4.08
C LEU A 64 -13.90 0.14 -2.79
N HIS A 65 -14.99 0.12 -2.01
CA HIS A 65 -15.10 0.92 -0.79
C HIS A 65 -14.23 0.35 0.32
N LEU A 66 -14.22 -0.98 0.46
CA LEU A 66 -13.36 -1.69 1.41
C LEU A 66 -11.88 -1.41 1.11
N TRP A 67 -11.48 -1.55 -0.15
CA TRP A 67 -10.12 -1.28 -0.60
C TRP A 67 -9.67 0.16 -0.31
N ARG A 68 -10.53 1.15 -0.59
CA ARG A 68 -10.25 2.56 -0.30
C ARG A 68 -10.07 2.81 1.20
N PHE A 69 -10.95 2.25 2.02
CA PHE A 69 -10.83 2.35 3.47
C PHE A 69 -9.51 1.76 3.95
N CYS A 70 -9.14 0.57 3.46
CA CYS A 70 -7.85 -0.05 3.76
C CYS A 70 -6.66 0.85 3.38
N ILE A 71 -6.66 1.42 2.18
CA ILE A 71 -5.58 2.31 1.70
C ILE A 71 -5.38 3.48 2.64
N VAL A 72 -6.47 4.17 3.00
CA VAL A 72 -6.39 5.33 3.89
C VAL A 72 -5.95 4.91 5.30
N ALA A 73 -6.51 3.81 5.81
CA ALA A 73 -6.20 3.29 7.15
C ALA A 73 -4.72 2.89 7.28
N HIS A 74 -4.12 2.29 6.26
CA HIS A 74 -2.71 1.89 6.31
C HIS A 74 -1.74 2.99 5.82
N ALA A 75 -2.19 4.05 5.13
CA ALA A 75 -1.30 5.10 4.63
C ALA A 75 -0.58 5.83 5.78
N VAL A 76 -1.31 6.23 6.82
CA VAL A 76 -0.77 6.95 7.98
C VAL A 76 0.34 6.16 8.70
N PRO A 77 0.11 4.90 9.14
CA PRO A 77 1.15 4.15 9.83
C PRO A 77 2.35 3.82 8.92
N ARG A 78 2.17 3.72 7.60
CA ARG A 78 3.28 3.51 6.66
C ARG A 78 4.18 4.72 6.54
N VAL A 79 3.62 5.91 6.32
CA VAL A 79 4.40 7.16 6.32
C VAL A 79 5.18 7.32 7.63
N PHE A 80 4.54 6.99 8.76
CA PHE A 80 5.17 7.05 10.07
C PHE A 80 6.35 6.08 10.21
N VAL A 81 6.17 4.81 9.86
CA VAL A 81 7.24 3.78 9.89
C VAL A 81 8.40 4.18 8.98
N THR A 82 8.13 4.59 7.75
CA THR A 82 9.17 4.97 6.78
C THR A 82 9.94 6.20 7.23
N HIS A 83 9.27 7.19 7.83
CA HIS A 83 9.95 8.36 8.37
C HIS A 83 10.88 8.02 9.55
N LEU A 84 10.42 7.18 10.48
CA LEU A 84 11.26 6.73 11.59
C LEU A 84 12.44 5.88 11.10
N TYR A 85 12.22 5.02 10.11
CA TYR A 85 13.26 4.20 9.49
C TYR A 85 14.35 5.08 8.85
N TYR A 86 13.95 6.09 8.08
CA TYR A 86 14.85 7.10 7.51
C TYR A 86 15.66 7.82 8.59
N ARG A 87 15.00 8.31 9.64
CA ARG A 87 15.63 9.01 10.77
C ARG A 87 16.67 8.14 11.48
N ALA A 88 16.36 6.88 11.72
CA ALA A 88 17.26 5.94 12.38
C ALA A 88 18.50 5.65 11.53
N HIS A 89 18.34 5.44 10.22
CA HIS A 89 19.47 5.23 9.31
C HIS A 89 20.33 6.47 9.12
N MET A 90 19.73 7.66 9.06
CA MET A 90 20.50 8.91 9.03
C MET A 90 21.35 9.10 10.28
N ALA A 91 20.85 8.72 11.47
CA ALA A 91 21.63 8.77 12.71
C ALA A 91 22.79 7.76 12.76
N LEU A 92 22.72 6.70 11.94
CA LEU A 92 23.78 5.69 11.81
C LEU A 92 24.76 5.99 10.68
N ALA A 93 24.47 6.98 9.82
CA ALA A 93 25.23 7.26 8.61
C ALA A 93 26.70 7.57 8.87
N ASP A 94 27.00 8.28 9.96
CA ASP A 94 28.37 8.67 10.33
C ASP A 94 29.28 7.48 10.67
N LYS A 95 28.69 6.31 10.96
CA LYS A 95 29.41 5.08 11.29
C LYS A 95 29.77 4.24 10.05
N VAL A 96 29.30 4.64 8.87
CA VAL A 96 29.49 3.90 7.61
C VAL A 96 30.63 4.53 6.82
N THR A 97 31.59 3.71 6.38
CA THR A 97 32.77 4.15 5.62
C THR A 97 32.42 4.90 4.32
N LEU A 98 31.32 4.53 3.67
CA LEU A 98 30.78 5.16 2.44
C LEU A 98 29.55 6.04 2.72
N TRP A 99 29.60 6.88 3.75
CA TRP A 99 28.46 7.67 4.23
C TRP A 99 27.71 8.45 3.15
N LYS A 100 28.40 9.09 2.18
CA LYS A 100 27.74 9.86 1.10
C LYS A 100 26.84 9.01 0.20
N SER A 101 27.32 7.82 -0.18
CA SER A 101 26.53 6.91 -1.01
C SER A 101 25.40 6.28 -0.20
N TYR A 102 25.69 5.95 1.06
CA TYR A 102 24.70 5.42 1.99
C TYR A 102 23.54 6.39 2.24
N THR A 103 23.82 7.65 2.56
CA THR A 103 22.77 8.66 2.80
C THR A 103 21.97 8.96 1.54
N SER A 104 22.61 8.99 0.37
CA SER A 104 21.92 9.11 -0.92
C SER A 104 20.94 7.95 -1.15
N LEU A 105 21.38 6.71 -0.98
CA LEU A 105 20.54 5.52 -1.14
C LEU A 105 19.36 5.51 -0.16
N VAL A 106 19.60 5.79 1.12
CA VAL A 106 18.54 5.84 2.14
C VAL A 106 17.52 6.94 1.83
N SER A 107 17.97 8.08 1.31
CA SER A 107 17.08 9.18 0.88
C SER A 107 16.25 8.80 -0.34
N LEU A 108 16.84 8.11 -1.33
CA LEU A 108 16.11 7.61 -2.50
C LEU A 108 15.06 6.56 -2.12
N VAL A 109 15.40 5.63 -1.23
CA VAL A 109 14.45 4.64 -0.72
C VAL A 109 13.27 5.31 0.00
N TYR A 110 13.56 6.32 0.83
CA TYR A 110 12.52 7.11 1.50
C TYR A 110 11.60 7.84 0.51
N LEU A 111 12.16 8.46 -0.53
CA LEU A 111 11.38 9.16 -1.55
C LEU A 111 10.54 8.22 -2.40
N PHE A 112 11.07 7.05 -2.78
CA PHE A 112 10.32 6.05 -3.53
C PHE A 112 9.15 5.48 -2.72
N ASP A 113 9.35 5.20 -1.44
CA ASP A 113 8.25 4.74 -0.58
C ASP A 113 7.17 5.82 -0.39
N LEU A 114 7.58 7.08 -0.20
CA LEU A 114 6.62 8.19 -0.13
C LEU A 114 5.84 8.37 -1.43
N THR A 115 6.52 8.24 -2.58
CA THR A 115 5.90 8.32 -3.90
C THR A 115 4.89 7.19 -4.10
N ASP A 116 5.21 5.97 -3.66
CA ASP A 116 4.30 4.82 -3.71
C ASP A 116 3.03 5.09 -2.91
N ILE A 117 3.16 5.54 -1.65
CA ILE A 117 2.02 5.86 -0.79
C ILE A 117 1.17 6.98 -1.39
N LEU A 118 1.81 8.05 -1.88
CA LEU A 118 1.11 9.18 -2.52
C LEU A 118 0.39 8.74 -3.80
N SER A 119 0.98 7.85 -4.59
CA SER A 119 0.35 7.32 -5.80
C SER A 119 -0.91 6.49 -5.47
N LEU A 120 -0.88 5.65 -4.43
CA LEU A 120 -2.02 4.83 -4.00
C LEU A 120 -3.17 5.69 -3.46
N CYS A 121 -2.86 6.71 -2.66
CA CYS A 121 -3.83 7.69 -2.17
C CYS A 121 -4.38 8.54 -3.32
N GLY A 122 -3.52 8.99 -4.24
CA GLY A 122 -3.90 9.77 -5.41
C GLY A 122 -4.85 9.01 -6.34
N LEU A 123 -4.55 7.74 -6.64
CA LEU A 123 -5.44 6.86 -7.42
C LEU A 123 -6.80 6.67 -6.72
N THR A 124 -6.81 6.57 -5.39
CA THR A 124 -8.03 6.44 -4.60
C THR A 124 -8.91 7.68 -4.70
N ILE A 125 -8.32 8.87 -4.54
CA ILE A 125 -9.01 10.17 -4.63
C ILE A 125 -9.50 10.41 -6.05
N TRP A 126 -8.63 10.22 -7.05
CA TRP A 126 -8.99 10.34 -8.46
C TRP A 126 -10.19 9.48 -8.81
N LYS A 127 -10.17 8.21 -8.40
CA LYS A 127 -11.27 7.28 -8.64
C LYS A 127 -12.53 7.69 -7.89
N HIS A 128 -12.43 8.33 -6.73
CA HIS A 128 -13.59 8.85 -6.00
C HIS A 128 -14.25 10.01 -6.77
N LEU A 129 -13.44 10.97 -7.24
CA LEU A 129 -13.90 12.10 -8.04
C LEU A 129 -14.59 11.63 -9.34
N MET A 130 -13.98 10.67 -10.06
CA MET A 130 -14.57 10.07 -11.26
C MET A 130 -15.85 9.26 -10.98
N THR A 131 -16.08 8.82 -9.74
CA THR A 131 -17.34 8.17 -9.37
C THR A 131 -18.46 9.15 -9.03
N ALA A 132 -18.12 10.38 -8.65
CA ALA A 132 -19.06 11.44 -8.30
C ALA A 132 -19.57 12.23 -9.53
N THR A 133 -18.85 12.16 -10.66
CA THR A 133 -19.30 12.71 -11.94
C THR A 133 -20.36 11.80 -12.61
N ASN A 134 -21.24 12.42 -13.44
CA ASN A 134 -22.48 11.83 -13.96
C ASN A 134 -22.37 10.38 -14.48
N PRO A 135 -23.36 9.51 -14.21
CA PRO A 135 -23.32 8.07 -14.51
C PRO A 135 -23.36 7.70 -15.99
N ALA A 136 -23.64 8.65 -16.90
CA ALA A 136 -23.71 8.44 -18.34
C ALA A 136 -22.34 8.51 -19.06
N ASP A 137 -21.25 8.75 -18.31
CA ASP A 137 -19.94 8.97 -18.91
C ASP A 137 -19.32 7.68 -19.46
N THR A 138 -19.27 7.58 -20.79
CA THR A 138 -18.58 6.55 -21.59
C THR A 138 -17.13 6.34 -21.14
N THR A 139 -16.50 7.37 -20.56
CA THR A 139 -15.14 7.32 -19.97
C THR A 139 -15.05 6.30 -18.83
N LYS A 140 -16.11 6.07 -18.05
CA LYS A 140 -16.16 5.10 -16.95
C LYS A 140 -16.08 3.65 -17.45
N LYS A 141 -16.81 3.36 -18.54
CA LYS A 141 -16.76 2.05 -19.24
C LYS A 141 -15.43 1.87 -19.97
N THR A 142 -14.88 2.92 -20.58
CA THR A 142 -13.58 2.87 -21.28
C THR A 142 -12.41 2.75 -20.31
N PHE A 143 -12.46 3.37 -19.13
CA PHE A 143 -11.43 3.26 -18.10
C PHE A 143 -11.43 1.86 -17.46
N MET A 144 -12.60 1.31 -17.09
CA MET A 144 -12.67 -0.09 -16.64
C MET A 144 -12.17 -1.06 -17.73
N LYS A 145 -12.48 -0.79 -19.01
CA LYS A 145 -11.97 -1.56 -20.15
C LYS A 145 -10.45 -1.42 -20.33
N ASN A 146 -9.89 -0.23 -20.14
CA ASN A 146 -8.45 0.04 -20.30
C ASN A 146 -7.62 -0.45 -19.11
N GLN A 147 -8.17 -0.45 -17.90
CA GLN A 147 -7.50 -0.97 -16.71
C GLN A 147 -7.38 -2.50 -16.75
N LEU A 148 -8.32 -3.18 -17.42
CA LEU A 148 -8.23 -4.62 -17.74
C LEU A 148 -7.21 -4.92 -18.87
N LEU A 149 -6.87 -3.94 -19.71
CA LEU A 149 -5.97 -4.06 -20.87
C LEU A 149 -4.48 -3.91 -20.53
N ILE A 150 -4.13 -3.38 -19.35
CA ILE A 150 -2.72 -3.23 -18.94
C ILE A 150 -2.23 -4.58 -18.42
N GLY A 151 -1.50 -5.30 -19.27
CA GLY A 151 -0.93 -6.62 -19.02
C GLY A 151 0.22 -6.65 -18.01
N THR A 152 -0.02 -6.23 -16.76
CA THR A 152 0.97 -6.32 -15.67
C THR A 152 0.37 -6.86 -14.38
N LYS A 153 -0.56 -7.83 -14.47
CA LYS A 153 -1.16 -8.49 -13.28
C LYS A 153 -0.08 -8.94 -12.27
N SER A 154 0.98 -9.56 -12.76
CA SER A 154 2.12 -10.02 -11.96
C SER A 154 2.96 -8.88 -11.37
N ALA A 155 3.09 -7.76 -12.07
CA ALA A 155 3.83 -6.61 -11.55
C ALA A 155 3.07 -5.90 -10.42
N GLU A 156 1.73 -5.86 -10.48
CA GLU A 156 0.90 -5.31 -9.39
C GLU A 156 1.13 -6.07 -8.07
N PHE A 157 1.12 -7.41 -8.13
CA PHE A 157 1.47 -8.24 -6.98
C PHE A 157 2.92 -8.05 -6.56
N GLY A 158 3.86 -8.00 -7.51
CA GLY A 158 5.28 -7.81 -7.24
C GLY A 158 5.59 -6.52 -6.49
N ILE A 159 4.99 -5.39 -6.92
CA ILE A 159 5.13 -4.09 -6.26
C ILE A 159 4.54 -4.15 -4.85
N ALA A 160 3.35 -4.71 -4.69
CA ALA A 160 2.70 -4.84 -3.39
C ALA A 160 3.52 -5.68 -2.40
N PHE A 161 4.04 -6.83 -2.84
CA PHE A 161 4.87 -7.70 -2.01
C PHE A 161 6.24 -7.09 -1.70
N ALA A 162 6.88 -6.43 -2.65
CA ALA A 162 8.15 -5.74 -2.42
C ALA A 162 8.02 -4.68 -1.33
N ASN A 163 6.93 -3.91 -1.38
CA ASN A 163 6.68 -2.87 -0.39
C ASN A 163 6.30 -3.45 1.00
N MET A 164 5.51 -4.52 1.04
CA MET A 164 5.28 -5.27 2.30
C MET A 164 6.61 -5.83 2.87
N GLY A 165 7.50 -6.32 2.01
CA GLY A 165 8.82 -6.82 2.39
C GLY A 165 9.69 -5.74 3.06
N PHE A 166 9.69 -4.51 2.53
CA PHE A 166 10.40 -3.38 3.12
C PHE A 166 9.95 -3.11 4.57
N HIS A 167 8.64 -3.02 4.81
CA HIS A 167 8.11 -2.83 6.17
C HIS A 167 8.38 -4.04 7.09
N GLY A 168 8.44 -5.25 6.54
CA GLY A 168 8.83 -6.46 7.27
C GLY A 168 10.29 -6.42 7.74
N THR A 169 11.20 -5.92 6.90
CA THR A 169 12.59 -5.68 7.28
C THR A 169 12.67 -4.60 8.35
N ALA A 170 11.95 -3.49 8.18
CA ALA A 170 11.87 -2.44 9.21
C ALA A 170 11.35 -2.95 10.56
N ALA A 171 10.34 -3.83 10.54
CA ALA A 171 9.80 -4.46 11.75
C ALA A 171 10.83 -5.35 12.46
N LYS A 172 11.68 -6.06 11.71
CA LYS A 172 12.75 -6.89 12.26
C LYS A 172 13.89 -6.05 12.81
N ASP A 173 14.34 -5.04 12.08
CA ASP A 173 15.48 -4.22 12.47
C ASP A 173 15.20 -3.40 13.74
N PHE A 174 13.94 -3.00 13.92
CA PHE A 174 13.50 -2.18 15.06
C PHE A 174 12.56 -2.91 16.03
N TYR A 175 12.66 -4.24 16.10
CA TYR A 175 11.75 -5.08 16.91
C TYR A 175 11.76 -4.75 18.41
N ASN A 176 12.90 -4.28 18.94
CA ASN A 176 13.08 -3.91 20.36
C ASN A 176 12.76 -2.45 20.65
N LEU A 177 12.47 -1.63 19.64
CA LEU A 177 12.33 -0.19 19.81
C LEU A 177 10.94 0.17 20.31
N LYS A 178 10.91 0.89 21.44
CA LYS A 178 9.68 1.37 22.08
C LYS A 178 9.56 2.86 21.86
N ILE A 179 8.47 3.30 21.22
CA ILE A 179 8.16 4.71 21.03
C ILE A 179 7.44 5.19 22.28
N VAL A 180 7.97 6.22 22.92
CA VAL A 180 7.38 6.86 24.11
C VAL A 180 6.90 8.24 23.70
N ALA A 181 5.60 8.49 23.82
CA ALA A 181 5.04 9.82 23.66
C ALA A 181 5.13 10.57 25.00
N SER A 182 5.87 11.68 25.02
CA SER A 182 6.00 12.57 26.18
C SER A 182 5.47 13.95 25.81
N LEU A 183 4.70 14.57 26.71
CA LEU A 183 4.41 16.01 26.64
C LEU A 183 5.61 16.76 27.20
N THR A 184 6.32 17.50 26.34
CA THR A 184 7.25 18.57 26.72
C THR A 184 6.49 19.87 26.93
#